data_AF-A0A1G5XLB8-F1
#
_entry.id   AF-A0A1G5XLB8-F1
#
_cell.length_a   1.000
_cell.length_b   1.000
_cell.length_c   1.000
_cell.angle_alpha   90.00
_cell.angle_beta   90.00
_cell.angle_gamma   90.00
#
_symmetry.space_group_name_H-M   'P 1'
#
loop_
_entity.id
_entity.type
_entity.pdbx_description
1 polymer ?
#
loop_
_entity_poly.entity_id
_entity_poly.type
_entity_poly.pdbx_seq_one_letter_code
_entity_poly.pdbx_strand_id
1 'polypeptide(L)'
;MSDYISIKQYDEMNVTAKDDRIMYDVSHTSGIIKGCEVTYSGGNTIHIGAGYGIVKGALFEIFEHDETIPLTESGTKLGQIYVHFDLSSGTPIDIVVNTGATLDVLTQDEDANFSNGQYDIQLCTFTVGTTTITNLVTTFPLVTGAADFALDFVGKRVHFNADGSIRTTYQNGQYVITSFPSNAICVDRLYSNNGTLLSTKTTSIDSNNGDILETVVGN
;
A
#
# COMPACT_ATOMS: atom_id res chain seq x y z
N MET A 1 12.22 2.08 -38.39
CA MET A 1 11.62 2.09 -37.04
C MET A 1 10.79 3.35 -36.92
N SER A 2 9.66 3.31 -36.21
CA SER A 2 8.96 4.54 -35.84
C SER A 2 9.76 5.22 -34.73
N ASP A 3 10.06 6.51 -34.88
CA ASP A 3 10.80 7.26 -33.85
C ASP A 3 9.93 7.62 -32.64
N TYR A 4 8.62 7.36 -32.72
CA TYR A 4 7.64 7.74 -31.70
C TYR A 4 7.14 6.57 -30.86
N ILE A 5 7.37 5.32 -31.28
CA ILE A 5 6.91 4.14 -30.55
C ILE A 5 7.86 2.96 -30.74
N SER A 6 8.15 2.26 -29.65
CA SER A 6 8.92 1.01 -29.66
C SER A 6 8.18 -0.06 -28.87
N ILE A 7 8.17 -1.28 -29.38
CA ILE A 7 7.70 -2.45 -28.63
C ILE A 7 8.87 -3.01 -27.82
N LYS A 8 8.62 -3.38 -26.57
CA LYS A 8 9.65 -3.89 -25.64
C LYS A 8 9.74 -5.42 -25.60
N GLN A 9 8.62 -6.10 -25.87
CA GLN A 9 8.53 -7.56 -25.81
C GLN A 9 7.93 -8.09 -27.12
N TYR A 10 8.81 -8.38 -28.08
CA TYR A 10 8.44 -8.94 -29.38
C TYR A 10 9.60 -9.80 -29.89
N ASP A 11 9.31 -11.04 -30.30
CA ASP A 11 10.21 -11.96 -31.02
C ASP A 11 11.72 -11.86 -30.70
N GLU A 12 12.19 -12.69 -29.76
CA GLU A 12 13.60 -12.78 -29.33
C GLU A 12 14.23 -11.47 -28.78
N MET A 13 13.47 -10.38 -28.61
CA MET A 13 13.95 -9.16 -27.96
C MET A 13 14.28 -9.38 -26.48
N ASN A 14 15.32 -8.68 -26.02
CA ASN A 14 15.75 -8.68 -24.62
C ASN A 14 14.90 -7.71 -23.79
N VAL A 15 14.22 -8.23 -22.76
CA VAL A 15 13.57 -7.42 -21.72
C VAL A 15 14.61 -7.11 -20.65
N THR A 16 14.87 -5.84 -20.38
CA THR A 16 15.89 -5.44 -19.39
C THR A 16 15.33 -5.48 -17.97
N ALA A 17 16.21 -5.53 -16.96
CA ALA A 17 15.79 -5.40 -15.58
C ALA A 17 14.99 -4.11 -15.30
N LYS A 18 15.25 -3.02 -16.03
CA LYS A 18 14.44 -1.80 -15.94
C LYS A 18 13.04 -2.00 -16.50
N ASP A 19 12.90 -2.70 -17.63
CA ASP A 19 11.59 -2.99 -18.21
C ASP A 19 10.76 -3.87 -17.27
N ASP A 20 11.37 -4.89 -16.65
CA ASP A 20 10.73 -5.73 -15.63
C ASP A 20 10.33 -4.95 -14.38
N ARG A 21 11.21 -4.08 -13.86
CA ARG A 21 10.87 -3.22 -12.72
C ARG A 21 9.66 -2.35 -13.01
N ILE A 22 9.61 -1.72 -14.18
CA ILE A 22 8.45 -0.90 -14.58
C ILE A 22 7.18 -1.76 -14.61
N MET A 23 7.25 -2.97 -15.14
CA MET A 23 6.10 -3.88 -15.14
C MET A 23 5.64 -4.24 -13.71
N TYR A 24 6.58 -4.52 -12.80
CA TYR A 24 6.26 -4.87 -11.42
C TYR A 24 5.77 -3.68 -10.58
N ASP A 25 6.31 -2.48 -10.79
CA ASP A 25 5.89 -1.24 -10.12
C ASP A 25 4.43 -0.90 -10.44
N VAL A 26 4.00 -1.13 -11.69
CA VAL A 26 2.58 -0.98 -12.08
C VAL A 26 1.72 -2.11 -11.50
N SER A 27 2.31 -3.27 -11.19
CA SER A 27 1.59 -4.45 -10.73
C SER A 27 1.54 -4.59 -9.21
N HIS A 28 2.36 -3.89 -8.43
CA HIS A 28 2.49 -4.06 -6.98
C HIS A 28 2.93 -2.76 -6.32
N THR A 29 2.46 -2.53 -5.10
CA THR A 29 3.00 -1.47 -4.25
C THR A 29 4.39 -1.85 -3.71
N SER A 30 5.21 -0.83 -3.43
CA SER A 30 6.47 -1.00 -2.68
C SER A 30 6.17 -1.49 -1.26
N GLY A 31 6.90 -2.51 -0.79
CA GLY A 31 6.74 -3.07 0.55
C GLY A 31 7.43 -4.40 0.77
N ILE A 32 7.12 -5.04 1.91
CA ILE A 32 7.62 -6.37 2.27
C ILE A 32 6.69 -7.45 1.70
N ILE A 33 7.28 -8.46 1.06
CA ILE A 33 6.56 -9.63 0.53
C ILE A 33 6.39 -10.66 1.64
N LYS A 34 7.48 -10.98 2.35
CA LYS A 34 7.50 -11.97 3.43
C LYS A 34 8.77 -11.79 4.27
N GLY A 35 8.67 -12.01 5.59
CA GLY A 35 9.81 -11.94 6.50
C GLY A 35 10.13 -10.49 6.88
N CYS A 36 11.43 -10.17 7.00
CA CYS A 36 11.90 -8.83 7.39
C CYS A 36 11.32 -8.38 8.74
N GLU A 37 11.07 -9.34 9.65
CA GLU A 37 10.52 -9.06 10.96
C GLU A 37 11.54 -8.24 11.77
N VAL A 38 11.08 -7.11 12.30
CA VAL A 38 11.92 -6.23 13.12
C VAL A 38 11.54 -6.43 14.58
N THR A 39 12.49 -6.88 15.39
CA THR A 39 12.26 -7.18 16.81
C THR A 39 13.36 -6.59 17.69
N TYR A 40 13.04 -6.40 18.96
CA TYR A 40 14.02 -5.95 19.93
C TYR A 40 14.88 -7.13 20.39
N SER A 41 16.20 -7.06 20.13
CA SER A 41 17.15 -8.13 20.48
C SER A 41 17.77 -7.92 21.88
N GLY A 42 17.69 -6.70 22.41
CA GLY A 42 18.18 -6.33 23.75
C GLY A 42 19.09 -5.10 23.73
N GLY A 43 19.17 -4.40 24.86
CA GLY A 43 19.96 -3.17 25.02
C GLY A 43 19.64 -2.09 23.98
N ASN A 44 20.54 -1.93 23.02
CA ASN A 44 20.45 -0.97 21.90
C ASN A 44 20.46 -1.66 20.53
N THR A 45 20.14 -2.95 20.50
CA THR A 45 20.19 -3.78 19.28
C THR A 45 18.80 -4.12 18.79
N ILE A 46 18.60 -3.95 17.48
CA ILE A 46 17.39 -4.32 16.75
C ILE A 46 17.73 -5.51 15.86
N HIS A 47 16.98 -6.60 15.99
CA HIS A 47 17.08 -7.74 15.10
C HIS A 47 16.21 -7.51 13.87
N ILE A 48 16.77 -7.74 12.68
CA ILE A 48 16.06 -7.72 11.40
C ILE A 48 16.15 -9.12 10.81
N GLY A 49 15.01 -9.81 10.78
CA GLY A 49 14.91 -11.17 10.25
C GLY A 49 15.08 -11.23 8.74
N ALA A 50 15.49 -12.39 8.22
CA ALA A 50 15.59 -12.59 6.78
C ALA A 50 14.24 -12.44 6.06
N GLY A 51 14.24 -11.97 4.82
CA GLY A 51 13.02 -11.84 4.04
C GLY A 51 13.21 -11.19 2.68
N TYR A 52 12.09 -11.01 1.99
CA TYR A 52 12.01 -10.41 0.67
C TYR A 52 11.06 -9.23 0.67
N GLY A 53 11.40 -8.21 -0.12
CA GLY A 53 10.54 -7.08 -0.41
C GLY A 53 10.65 -6.64 -1.86
N ILE A 54 9.85 -5.65 -2.22
CA ILE A 54 9.87 -4.99 -3.52
C ILE A 54 9.84 -3.47 -3.32
N VAL A 55 10.67 -2.73 -4.05
CA VAL A 55 10.69 -1.26 -4.04
C VAL A 55 10.66 -0.75 -5.47
N LYS A 56 9.60 -0.03 -5.85
CA LYS A 56 9.39 0.46 -7.22
C LYS A 56 9.62 -0.63 -8.27
N GLY A 57 9.08 -1.82 -8.01
CA GLY A 57 9.24 -3.01 -8.84
C GLY A 57 10.58 -3.76 -8.77
N ALA A 58 11.57 -3.25 -8.02
CA ALA A 58 12.83 -3.95 -7.77
C ALA A 58 12.70 -4.93 -6.59
N LEU A 59 12.91 -6.22 -6.82
CA LEU A 59 12.97 -7.19 -5.73
C LEU A 59 14.27 -7.01 -4.93
N PHE A 60 14.17 -7.08 -3.62
CA PHE A 60 15.31 -7.10 -2.71
C PHE A 60 15.18 -8.21 -1.68
N GLU A 61 16.32 -8.66 -1.16
CA GLU A 61 16.44 -9.62 -0.07
C GLU A 61 17.15 -8.94 1.09
N ILE A 62 16.59 -9.10 2.29
CA ILE A 62 17.27 -8.77 3.54
C ILE A 62 17.79 -10.08 4.11
N PHE A 63 19.09 -10.12 4.39
CA PHE A 63 19.68 -11.20 5.17
C PHE A 63 19.49 -10.93 6.66
N GLU A 64 19.32 -11.98 7.45
CA GLU A 64 19.18 -11.86 8.89
C GLU A 64 20.41 -11.21 9.52
N HIS A 65 20.21 -10.14 10.29
CA HIS A 65 21.29 -9.44 10.99
C HIS A 65 20.76 -8.64 12.19
N ASP A 66 21.69 -8.19 13.03
CA ASP A 66 21.42 -7.34 14.17
C ASP A 66 22.01 -5.94 13.92
N GLU A 67 21.17 -4.91 14.02
CA GLU A 67 21.57 -3.52 13.93
C GLU A 67 21.80 -2.92 15.32
N THR A 68 23.01 -2.42 15.56
CA THR A 68 23.37 -1.80 16.84
C THR A 68 23.19 -0.28 16.75
N ILE A 69 22.23 0.24 17.49
CA ILE A 69 21.86 1.65 17.47
C ILE A 69 22.74 2.46 18.43
N PRO A 70 23.43 3.51 17.96
CA PRO A 70 24.19 4.38 18.86
C PRO A 70 23.28 5.06 19.91
N LEU A 71 23.59 4.88 21.18
CA LEU A 71 22.86 5.51 22.30
C LEU A 71 23.15 7.01 22.37
N THR A 72 22.23 7.78 22.95
CA THR A 72 22.45 9.23 23.15
C THR A 72 23.20 9.48 24.46
N GLU A 73 24.03 10.52 24.51
CA GLU A 73 24.75 10.90 25.75
C GLU A 73 23.80 11.52 26.79
N SER A 74 22.72 12.16 26.35
CA SER A 74 21.68 12.72 27.22
C SER A 74 20.33 12.80 26.48
N GLY A 75 19.24 12.86 27.26
CA GLY A 75 17.89 12.99 26.74
C GLY A 75 17.42 11.77 25.94
N THR A 76 16.55 12.03 24.96
CA THR A 76 16.02 11.02 24.03
C THR A 76 16.09 11.54 22.60
N LYS A 77 16.39 10.66 21.64
CA LYS A 77 16.27 10.92 20.21
C LYS A 77 15.22 10.01 19.59
N LEU A 78 14.66 10.43 18.46
CA LEU A 78 13.87 9.54 17.60
C LEU A 78 14.83 8.80 16.68
N GLY A 79 14.45 7.58 16.31
CA GLY A 79 15.17 6.79 15.32
C GLY A 79 14.22 6.08 14.37
N GLN A 80 14.72 5.82 13.17
CA GLN A 80 14.05 5.04 12.15
C GLN A 80 15.06 4.16 11.41
N ILE A 81 14.60 3.00 10.97
CA ILE A 81 15.31 2.16 10.01
C ILE A 81 14.45 2.10 8.75
N TYR A 82 15.07 2.29 7.60
CA TYR A 82 14.41 2.21 6.30
C TYR A 82 15.31 1.56 5.26
N VAL A 83 14.68 0.96 4.26
CA VAL A 83 15.36 0.52 3.04
C VAL A 83 15.47 1.73 2.11
N HIS A 84 16.70 2.11 1.76
CA HIS A 84 16.99 3.18 0.82
C HIS A 84 17.24 2.62 -0.57
N PHE A 85 16.45 3.05 -1.54
CA PHE A 85 16.62 2.70 -2.95
C PHE A 85 17.10 3.92 -3.73
N ASP A 86 18.21 3.80 -4.46
CA ASP A 86 18.80 4.88 -5.26
C ASP A 86 19.38 4.35 -6.58
N LEU A 87 18.68 4.59 -7.68
CA LEU A 87 19.13 4.14 -9.00
C LEU A 87 20.29 4.95 -9.58
N SER A 88 20.64 6.09 -8.99
CA SER A 88 21.82 6.87 -9.36
C SER A 88 23.09 6.35 -8.70
N SER A 89 22.96 5.54 -7.64
CA SER A 89 24.06 4.96 -6.87
C SER A 89 24.63 3.70 -7.54
N GLY A 90 25.92 3.44 -7.31
CA GLY A 90 26.55 2.15 -7.64
C GLY A 90 26.11 0.99 -6.74
N THR A 91 25.47 1.31 -5.60
CA THR A 91 24.86 0.37 -4.66
C THR A 91 23.39 0.78 -4.50
N PRO A 92 22.49 0.28 -5.36
CA PRO A 92 21.15 0.85 -5.48
C PRO A 92 20.19 0.55 -4.34
N ILE A 93 20.60 -0.25 -3.36
CA ILE A 93 19.77 -0.66 -2.23
C ILE A 93 20.65 -0.70 -0.97
N ASP A 94 20.15 -0.15 0.14
CA ASP A 94 20.83 -0.20 1.43
C ASP A 94 19.82 -0.18 2.60
N ILE A 95 20.25 -0.60 3.79
CA ILE A 95 19.51 -0.41 5.04
C ILE A 95 20.13 0.76 5.79
N VAL A 96 19.33 1.80 6.04
CA VAL A 96 19.81 3.02 6.68
C VAL A 96 19.21 3.15 8.07
N VAL A 97 20.09 3.31 9.06
CA VAL A 97 19.74 3.71 10.42
C VAL A 97 19.87 5.23 10.53
N ASN A 98 18.77 5.90 10.85
CA ASN A 98 18.75 7.34 11.05
C ASN A 98 18.27 7.67 12.47
N THR A 99 18.94 8.61 13.15
CA THR A 99 18.54 9.08 14.49
C THR A 99 18.71 10.60 14.60
N GLY A 100 17.76 11.25 15.28
CA GLY A 100 17.73 12.70 15.34
C GLY A 100 16.76 13.23 16.40
N ALA A 101 16.73 14.55 16.57
CA ALA A 101 15.69 15.20 17.38
C ALA A 101 14.31 15.06 16.73
N THR A 102 14.29 15.02 15.40
CA THR A 102 13.15 14.71 14.54
C THR A 102 13.56 13.60 13.57
N LEU A 103 12.57 12.89 13.02
CA LEU A 103 12.82 11.94 11.94
C LEU A 103 13.00 12.68 10.62
N ASP A 104 13.96 12.24 9.81
CA ASP A 104 14.14 12.75 8.46
C ASP A 104 12.97 12.34 7.57
N VAL A 105 12.59 13.24 6.65
CA VAL A 105 11.54 12.96 5.67
C VAL A 105 12.07 11.95 4.66
N LEU A 106 11.36 10.83 4.54
CA LEU A 106 11.68 9.77 3.58
C LEU A 106 11.42 10.23 2.14
N THR A 107 12.31 9.84 1.24
CA THR A 107 12.20 10.16 -0.18
C THR A 107 11.15 9.28 -0.84
N GLN A 108 10.27 9.88 -1.64
CA GLN A 108 9.14 9.21 -2.29
C GLN A 108 9.05 9.63 -3.77
N ASP A 109 10.11 9.40 -4.56
CA ASP A 109 10.07 9.68 -6.00
C ASP A 109 9.25 8.60 -6.73
N GLU A 110 8.00 8.94 -7.07
CA GLU A 110 7.13 8.04 -7.81
C GLU A 110 7.65 7.72 -9.22
N ASP A 111 8.49 8.59 -9.78
CA ASP A 111 9.08 8.44 -11.10
C ASP A 111 10.51 7.85 -11.05
N ALA A 112 10.95 7.29 -9.91
CA ALA A 112 12.31 6.79 -9.70
C ALA A 112 12.83 5.89 -10.85
N ASN A 113 11.99 5.03 -11.41
CA ASN A 113 12.33 4.15 -12.53
C ASN A 113 12.68 4.92 -13.83
N PHE A 114 12.13 6.12 -14.02
CA PHE A 114 12.33 6.96 -15.20
C PHE A 114 13.41 8.02 -14.99
N SER A 115 13.48 8.59 -13.78
CA SER A 115 14.44 9.63 -13.38
C SER A 115 15.80 9.08 -12.92
N ASN A 116 15.91 7.76 -12.70
CA ASN A 116 16.97 7.15 -11.89
C ASN A 116 17.01 7.77 -10.47
N GLY A 117 15.83 8.04 -9.92
CA GLY A 117 15.64 8.68 -8.62
C GLY A 117 15.70 7.72 -7.44
N GLN A 118 15.13 8.19 -6.33
CA GLN A 118 15.26 7.57 -5.01
C GLN A 118 13.91 7.28 -4.36
N TYR A 119 13.81 6.20 -3.60
CA TYR A 119 12.59 5.84 -2.88
C TYR A 119 12.93 5.10 -1.58
N ASP A 120 12.25 5.45 -0.50
CA ASP A 120 12.51 4.88 0.83
C ASP A 120 11.31 4.09 1.36
N ILE A 121 11.57 2.94 1.99
CA ILE A 121 10.56 2.14 2.68
C ILE A 121 10.90 2.06 4.17
N GLN A 122 10.06 2.67 5.03
CA GLN A 122 10.26 2.62 6.49
C GLN A 122 10.01 1.22 7.05
N LEU A 123 11.01 0.62 7.70
CA LEU A 123 10.86 -0.67 8.37
C LEU A 123 10.33 -0.51 9.79
N CYS A 124 10.89 0.42 10.54
CA CYS A 124 10.47 0.70 11.91
C CYS A 124 10.83 2.12 12.37
N THR A 125 10.21 2.51 13.48
CA THR A 125 10.59 3.68 14.28
C THR A 125 10.82 3.29 15.74
N PHE A 126 11.63 4.04 16.46
CA PHE A 126 11.95 3.80 17.86
C PHE A 126 12.42 5.07 18.57
N THR A 127 12.57 5.00 19.89
CA THR A 127 13.16 6.04 20.73
C THR A 127 14.51 5.57 21.25
N VAL A 128 15.54 6.40 21.09
CA VAL A 128 16.90 6.16 21.59
C VAL A 128 17.10 6.88 22.91
N GLY A 129 17.34 6.12 23.98
CA GLY A 129 17.71 6.64 25.30
C GLY A 129 19.21 6.55 25.56
N THR A 130 19.61 6.82 26.80
CA THR A 130 21.02 6.77 27.23
C THR A 130 21.53 5.36 27.56
N THR A 131 20.63 4.41 27.79
CA THR A 131 20.97 3.04 28.16
C THR A 131 20.32 1.98 27.27
N THR A 132 19.25 2.32 26.56
CA THR A 132 18.45 1.37 25.79
C THR A 132 17.61 2.09 24.74
N ILE A 133 17.14 1.33 23.75
CA ILE A 133 16.07 1.75 22.84
C ILE A 133 14.70 1.32 23.38
N THR A 134 13.68 2.11 23.11
CA THR A 134 12.29 1.85 23.55
C THR A 134 11.31 2.22 22.45
N ASN A 135 10.03 1.87 22.63
CA ASN A 135 8.95 2.24 21.70
C ASN A 135 9.23 1.81 20.25
N LEU A 136 9.81 0.62 20.06
CA LEU A 136 9.99 0.05 18.73
C LEU A 136 8.61 -0.24 18.12
N VAL A 137 8.32 0.39 16.99
CA VAL A 137 7.09 0.20 16.22
C VAL A 137 7.49 -0.19 14.81
N THR A 138 6.99 -1.33 14.34
CA THR A 138 7.14 -1.76 12.94
C THR A 138 6.17 -0.98 12.05
N THR A 139 6.66 -0.53 10.89
CA THR A 139 5.92 0.40 10.02
C THR A 139 5.90 -0.04 8.55
N PHE A 140 6.53 -1.16 8.21
CA PHE A 140 6.65 -1.56 6.82
C PHE A 140 5.28 -1.91 6.20
N PRO A 141 4.97 -1.42 4.98
CA PRO A 141 3.79 -1.83 4.25
C PRO A 141 3.95 -3.25 3.72
N LEU A 142 2.88 -4.04 3.77
CA LEU A 142 2.82 -5.32 3.05
C LEU A 142 2.56 -5.04 1.57
N VAL A 143 3.24 -5.75 0.67
CA VAL A 143 2.97 -5.65 -0.77
C VAL A 143 1.52 -6.00 -1.07
N THR A 144 0.85 -5.12 -1.79
CA THR A 144 -0.46 -5.36 -2.38
C THR A 144 -0.31 -5.36 -3.89
N GLY A 145 -0.86 -6.38 -4.57
CA GLY A 145 -0.87 -6.40 -6.03
C GLY A 145 -1.84 -5.36 -6.61
N ALA A 146 -1.76 -5.12 -7.92
CA ALA A 146 -2.63 -4.25 -8.73
C ALA A 146 -4.09 -4.74 -8.80
N ALA A 147 -4.47 -5.69 -7.94
CA ALA A 147 -5.84 -5.81 -7.50
C ALA A 147 -6.17 -4.66 -6.53
N ASP A 148 -6.08 -3.43 -7.03
CA ASP A 148 -7.09 -2.42 -6.70
C ASP A 148 -8.30 -2.60 -7.64
N PHE A 149 -8.60 -3.85 -8.02
CA PHE A 149 -9.97 -4.30 -7.82
C PHE A 149 -10.15 -4.43 -6.31
N ALA A 150 -10.41 -3.30 -5.65
CA ALA A 150 -11.05 -3.29 -4.36
C ALA A 150 -12.44 -3.92 -4.55
N LEU A 151 -12.47 -5.25 -4.59
CA LEU A 151 -13.56 -5.97 -3.97
C LEU A 151 -13.39 -5.68 -2.48
N ASP A 152 -13.94 -4.53 -2.08
CA ASP A 152 -14.05 -4.01 -0.73
C ASP A 152 -14.91 -5.00 0.10
N PHE A 153 -14.32 -6.15 0.38
CA PHE A 153 -14.88 -7.25 1.17
C PHE A 153 -14.19 -7.37 2.53
N VAL A 154 -13.16 -6.57 2.81
CA VAL A 154 -12.57 -6.51 4.15
C VAL A 154 -13.61 -5.91 5.09
N GLY A 155 -14.31 -6.79 5.80
CA GLY A 155 -15.39 -6.42 6.70
C GLY A 155 -16.76 -6.23 6.06
N LYS A 156 -16.99 -6.76 4.85
CA LYS A 156 -18.33 -6.80 4.26
C LYS A 156 -18.83 -8.22 4.02
N ARG A 157 -20.11 -8.47 4.29
CA ARG A 157 -20.83 -9.70 3.92
C ARG A 157 -21.87 -9.37 2.86
N VAL A 158 -21.85 -10.08 1.74
CA VAL A 158 -22.83 -9.94 0.65
C VAL A 158 -23.80 -11.12 0.68
N HIS A 159 -25.10 -10.83 0.76
CA HIS A 159 -26.18 -11.81 0.65
C HIS A 159 -27.09 -11.48 -0.53
N PHE A 160 -27.45 -12.50 -1.31
CA PHE A 160 -28.50 -12.39 -2.33
C PHE A 160 -29.84 -12.72 -1.68
N ASN A 161 -30.79 -11.79 -1.75
CA ASN A 161 -32.13 -11.98 -1.23
C ASN A 161 -33.01 -12.73 -2.23
N ALA A 162 -34.09 -13.35 -1.75
CA ALA A 162 -35.03 -14.08 -2.59
C ALA A 162 -35.77 -13.19 -3.62
N ASP A 163 -35.84 -11.88 -3.37
CA ASP A 163 -36.42 -10.89 -4.28
C ASP A 163 -35.43 -10.40 -5.36
N GLY A 164 -34.22 -10.97 -5.41
CA GLY A 164 -33.17 -10.61 -6.36
C GLY A 164 -32.36 -9.38 -5.96
N SER A 165 -32.68 -8.73 -4.83
CA SER A 165 -31.85 -7.64 -4.30
C SER A 165 -30.56 -8.17 -3.65
N ILE A 166 -29.54 -7.32 -3.60
CA ILE A 166 -28.26 -7.61 -2.96
C ILE A 166 -28.19 -6.85 -1.64
N ARG A 167 -27.89 -7.53 -0.54
CA ARG A 167 -27.61 -6.91 0.75
C ARG A 167 -26.12 -6.97 1.06
N THR A 168 -25.50 -5.81 1.22
CA THR A 168 -24.11 -5.68 1.67
C THR A 168 -24.10 -5.18 3.11
N THR A 169 -23.62 -6.00 4.04
CA THR A 169 -23.51 -5.67 5.48
C THR A 169 -22.07 -5.32 5.83
N TYR A 170 -21.86 -4.23 6.54
CA TYR A 170 -20.55 -3.73 6.97
C TYR A 170 -20.27 -4.14 8.42
N GLN A 171 -19.00 -4.24 8.82
CA GLN A 171 -18.59 -4.61 10.19
C GLN A 171 -19.18 -3.71 11.27
N ASN A 172 -19.39 -2.43 10.95
CA ASN A 172 -20.02 -1.47 11.88
C ASN A 172 -21.52 -1.72 12.08
N GLY A 173 -22.12 -2.70 11.41
CA GLY A 173 -23.53 -3.09 11.49
C GLY A 173 -24.44 -2.39 10.48
N GLN A 174 -23.95 -1.40 9.73
CA GLN A 174 -24.71 -0.75 8.66
C GLN A 174 -24.88 -1.71 7.51
N TYR A 175 -25.88 -1.47 6.66
CA TYR A 175 -26.05 -2.26 5.45
C TYR A 175 -26.64 -1.45 4.30
N VAL A 176 -26.23 -1.80 3.10
CA VAL A 176 -26.81 -1.29 1.86
C VAL A 176 -27.69 -2.39 1.26
N ILE A 177 -28.90 -2.03 0.82
CA ILE A 177 -29.72 -2.87 -0.05
C ILE A 177 -29.69 -2.26 -1.45
N THR A 178 -29.12 -3.02 -2.39
CA THR A 178 -29.10 -2.71 -3.81
C THR A 178 -30.24 -3.48 -4.48
N SER A 179 -31.15 -2.75 -5.12
CA SER A 179 -32.28 -3.33 -5.85
C SER A 179 -32.20 -2.97 -7.34
N PHE A 180 -32.57 -3.92 -8.19
CA PHE A 180 -32.57 -3.81 -9.64
C PHE A 180 -34.01 -3.92 -10.18
N PRO A 181 -34.85 -2.89 -10.01
CA PRO A 181 -36.14 -2.85 -10.67
C PRO A 181 -36.00 -3.02 -12.19
N SER A 182 -37.07 -3.49 -12.84
CA SER A 182 -37.10 -3.87 -14.25
C SER A 182 -36.91 -2.72 -15.26
N ASN A 183 -36.60 -1.51 -14.81
CA ASN A 183 -36.54 -0.28 -15.59
C ASN A 183 -35.11 0.26 -15.77
N ALA A 184 -34.09 -0.61 -15.71
CA ALA A 184 -32.67 -0.24 -15.82
C ALA A 184 -32.21 0.81 -14.78
N ILE A 185 -32.93 0.89 -13.67
CA ILE A 185 -32.54 1.71 -12.52
C ILE A 185 -31.91 0.78 -11.48
N CYS A 186 -30.79 1.20 -10.93
CA CYS A 186 -30.21 0.64 -9.72
C CYS A 186 -30.56 1.57 -8.55
N VAL A 187 -31.08 1.01 -7.46
CA VAL A 187 -31.38 1.78 -6.24
C VAL A 187 -30.63 1.18 -5.07
N ASP A 188 -29.72 1.97 -4.51
CA ASP A 188 -28.98 1.68 -3.29
C ASP A 188 -29.61 2.43 -2.11
N ARG A 189 -29.94 1.69 -1.06
CA ARG A 189 -30.45 2.25 0.20
C ARG A 189 -29.52 1.91 1.34
N LEU A 190 -28.93 2.94 1.97
CA LEU A 190 -28.07 2.78 3.13
C LEU A 190 -28.90 2.83 4.41
N TYR A 191 -28.74 1.83 5.27
CA TYR A 191 -29.40 1.73 6.56
C TYR A 191 -28.38 1.73 7.70
N SER A 192 -28.76 2.34 8.82
CA SER A 192 -28.09 2.15 10.11
C SER A 192 -28.37 0.75 10.69
N ASN A 193 -27.63 0.40 11.73
CA ASN A 193 -27.71 -0.91 12.38
C ASN A 193 -29.10 -1.25 12.94
N ASN A 194 -29.87 -0.23 13.33
CA ASN A 194 -31.24 -0.38 13.84
C ASN A 194 -32.30 -0.35 12.73
N GLY A 195 -31.88 -0.32 11.45
CA GLY A 195 -32.78 -0.36 10.29
C GLY A 195 -33.32 1.00 9.84
N THR A 196 -32.83 2.12 10.38
CA THR A 196 -33.21 3.46 9.89
C THR A 196 -32.55 3.71 8.54
N LEU A 197 -33.33 4.15 7.55
CA LEU A 197 -32.82 4.57 6.24
C LEU A 197 -32.06 5.90 6.41
N LEU A 198 -30.78 5.91 6.04
CA LEU A 198 -29.90 7.08 6.12
C LEU A 198 -29.82 7.84 4.79
N SER A 199 -29.77 7.11 3.68
CA SER A 199 -29.74 7.71 2.34
C SER A 199 -30.22 6.76 1.26
N THR A 200 -30.67 7.33 0.16
CA THR A 200 -31.00 6.61 -1.07
C THR A 200 -30.18 7.18 -2.22
N LYS A 201 -29.46 6.32 -2.93
CA LYS A 201 -28.80 6.62 -4.19
C LYS A 201 -29.52 5.90 -5.31
N THR A 202 -29.88 6.63 -6.35
CA THR A 202 -30.49 6.10 -7.57
C THR A 202 -29.52 6.31 -8.71
N THR A 203 -29.16 5.23 -9.40
CA THR A 203 -28.34 5.25 -10.60
C THR A 203 -29.19 4.75 -11.77
N SER A 204 -29.21 5.50 -12.87
CA SER A 204 -29.95 5.15 -14.08
C SER A 204 -29.12 5.46 -15.31
N ILE A 205 -29.50 4.91 -16.46
CA ILE A 205 -28.87 5.23 -17.75
C ILE A 205 -29.79 6.20 -18.48
N ASP A 206 -29.26 7.33 -18.95
CA ASP A 206 -29.99 8.23 -19.84
C ASP A 206 -30.27 7.50 -21.16
N SER A 207 -31.54 7.29 -21.46
CA SER A 207 -31.97 6.56 -22.65
C SER A 207 -31.62 7.25 -23.97
N ASN A 208 -31.24 8.53 -23.95
CA ASN A 208 -30.96 9.31 -25.15
C ASN A 208 -29.48 9.26 -25.57
N ASN A 209 -28.55 9.18 -24.62
CA ASN A 209 -27.11 9.25 -24.91
C ASN A 209 -26.27 8.15 -24.21
N GLY A 210 -26.87 7.33 -23.34
CA GLY A 210 -26.19 6.24 -22.64
C GLY A 210 -25.37 6.67 -21.42
N ASP A 211 -25.46 7.94 -21.00
CA ASP A 211 -24.74 8.44 -19.84
C ASP A 211 -25.30 7.86 -18.53
N ILE A 212 -24.44 7.72 -17.53
CA ILE A 212 -24.84 7.31 -16.18
C ILE A 212 -25.33 8.55 -15.42
N LEU A 213 -26.59 8.52 -14.99
CA LEU A 213 -27.19 9.54 -14.14
C LEU A 213 -27.27 9.05 -12.70
N GLU A 214 -26.70 9.81 -11.77
CA GLU A 214 -26.76 9.51 -10.34
C GLU A 214 -27.50 10.60 -9.56
N THR A 215 -28.39 10.20 -8.67
CA THR A 215 -29.08 11.10 -7.73
C THR A 215 -28.98 10.55 -6.32
N VAL A 216 -28.48 11.35 -5.38
CA VAL A 216 -28.37 11.00 -3.96
C VAL A 216 -29.31 11.87 -3.15
N VAL A 217 -30.18 11.25 -2.37
CA VAL A 217 -31.06 11.91 -1.41
C VAL A 217 -30.72 11.41 -0.01
N GLY A 218 -30.28 12.32 0.85
CA GLY A 218 -30.13 12.07 2.28
C GLY A 218 -31.47 12.21 3.01
N ASN A 219 -31.69 11.39 4.03
CA ASN A 219 -32.79 11.57 4.98
C ASN A 219 -32.45 12.53 6.12
#